data_AF-A0A3A2IZ35-F1
#
_entry.id   AF-A0A3A2IZ35-F1
#
_cell.length_a   1.000
_cell.length_b   1.000
_cell.length_c   1.000
_cell.angle_alpha   90.00
_cell.angle_beta   90.00
_cell.angle_gamma   90.00
#
_symmetry.space_group_name_H-M   'P 1'
#
loop_
_entity.id
_entity.type
_entity.pdbx_description
1 polymer ?
#
loop_
_entity_poly.entity_id
_entity_poly.type
_entity_poly.pdbx_seq_one_letter_code
_entity_poly.pdbx_strand_id
1 'polypeptide(L)'
;MPNLSMLKSLLLAALWAGLSSGLLLTAIQSFQAMPSRLEILTNISLAVAFALLLGVASTLRGGLSSWRQGLCWGLAGYSIFFVAPSLGLSPVVPATLDTDIEARQLWWLMTVFDTALGLWLLVFAKTKLNQLFGLVLLISPHAIGAPHPEVTGSVANAEVVPNFIIITAFANALFWMVLGAVMGFLAQKNKIIKA
;
A
#
# COMPACT_ATOMS: atom_id res chain seq x y z
N MET A 1 15.63 -9.11 -21.53
CA MET A 1 16.07 -9.50 -20.16
C MET A 1 16.51 -8.26 -19.42
N PRO A 2 16.23 -8.12 -18.10
CA PRO A 2 16.75 -7.02 -17.28
C PRO A 2 18.27 -6.91 -17.41
N ASN A 3 18.81 -5.75 -17.80
CA ASN A 3 20.26 -5.54 -17.76
C ASN A 3 20.69 -5.11 -16.34
N LEU A 4 21.96 -5.32 -16.00
CA LEU A 4 22.48 -5.06 -14.66
C LEU A 4 22.34 -3.57 -14.25
N SER A 5 22.43 -2.65 -15.22
CA SER A 5 22.21 -1.22 -14.96
C SER A 5 20.76 -0.92 -14.58
N MET A 6 19.78 -1.59 -15.19
CA MET A 6 18.37 -1.49 -14.84
C MET A 6 18.10 -1.97 -13.43
N LEU A 7 18.61 -3.16 -13.08
CA LEU A 7 18.43 -3.69 -11.73
C LEU A 7 19.02 -2.75 -10.67
N LYS A 8 20.25 -2.25 -10.88
CA LYS A 8 20.89 -1.30 -9.96
C LYS A 8 20.08 -0.01 -9.79
N SER A 9 19.58 0.55 -10.88
CA SER A 9 18.79 1.79 -10.82
C SER A 9 17.45 1.59 -10.11
N LEU A 10 16.78 0.45 -10.35
CA LEU A 10 15.55 0.07 -9.66
C LEU A 10 15.79 -0.05 -8.15
N LEU A 11 16.83 -0.77 -7.74
CA LEU A 11 17.20 -0.94 -6.33
C LEU A 11 17.50 0.41 -5.66
N LEU A 12 18.30 1.27 -6.30
CA LEU A 12 18.62 2.59 -5.77
C LEU A 12 17.37 3.49 -5.67
N ALA A 13 16.52 3.48 -6.69
CA ALA A 13 15.29 4.25 -6.68
C ALA A 13 14.34 3.78 -5.57
N ALA A 14 14.20 2.46 -5.38
CA ALA A 14 13.37 1.90 -4.33
C ALA A 14 13.92 2.19 -2.93
N LEU A 15 15.24 2.16 -2.75
CA LEU A 15 15.88 2.55 -1.49
C LEU A 15 15.59 4.00 -1.13
N TRP A 16 15.73 4.93 -2.07
CA TRP A 16 15.45 6.35 -1.82
C TRP A 16 13.95 6.65 -1.63
N ALA A 17 13.09 6.03 -2.45
CA ALA A 17 11.64 6.15 -2.30
C ALA A 17 11.16 5.56 -0.97
N GLY A 18 11.67 4.39 -0.59
CA GLY A 18 11.37 3.74 0.69
C GLY A 18 11.89 4.53 1.89
N LEU A 19 13.13 5.03 1.84
CA LEU A 19 13.68 5.86 2.91
C LEU A 19 12.88 7.14 3.12
N SER A 20 12.59 7.88 2.04
CA SER A 20 11.85 9.14 2.12
C SER A 20 10.42 8.96 2.63
N SER A 21 9.68 8.00 2.07
CA SER A 21 8.30 7.71 2.50
C SER A 21 8.22 7.07 3.88
N GLY A 22 9.14 6.16 4.23
CA GLY A 22 9.18 5.51 5.54
C GLY A 22 9.54 6.48 6.68
N LEU A 23 10.49 7.39 6.46
CA LEU A 23 10.79 8.46 7.42
C LEU A 23 9.63 9.43 7.55
N LEU A 24 8.97 9.79 6.45
CA LEU A 24 7.77 10.63 6.46
C LEU A 24 6.65 9.97 7.28
N LEU A 25 6.36 8.69 7.03
CA LEU A 25 5.34 7.95 7.77
C LEU A 25 5.64 7.95 9.27
N THR A 26 6.90 7.69 9.63
CA THR A 26 7.38 7.72 11.02
C THR A 26 7.21 9.11 11.65
N ALA A 27 7.53 10.18 10.91
CA ALA A 27 7.37 11.55 11.38
C ALA A 27 5.90 11.95 11.57
N ILE A 28 4.98 11.38 10.80
CA ILE A 28 3.54 11.59 11.00
C ILE A 28 3.05 10.80 12.22
N GLN A 29 3.49 9.56 12.38
CA GLN A 29 3.11 8.70 13.51
C GLN A 29 3.64 9.22 14.85
N SER A 30 4.78 9.93 14.87
CA SER A 30 5.37 10.47 16.09
C SER A 30 4.50 11.49 16.83
N PHE A 31 3.52 12.08 16.15
CA PHE A 31 2.50 12.94 16.79
C PHE A 31 1.48 12.15 17.61
N GLN A 32 1.29 10.86 17.35
CA GLN A 32 0.34 10.00 18.08
C GLN A 32 1.06 9.14 19.12
N ALA A 33 2.19 8.56 18.77
CA ALA A 33 2.99 7.71 19.64
C ALA A 33 4.48 7.90 19.34
N MET A 34 5.30 8.03 20.37
CA MET A 34 6.75 8.14 20.20
C MET A 34 7.30 6.84 19.60
N PRO A 35 7.85 6.85 18.37
CA PRO A 35 8.22 5.62 17.70
C PRO A 35 9.50 5.05 18.32
N SER A 36 9.49 3.75 18.56
CA SER A 36 10.71 3.06 18.98
C SER A 36 11.71 2.96 17.81
N ARG A 37 13.01 2.79 18.10
CA ARG A 37 14.03 2.64 17.04
C ARG A 37 13.73 1.45 16.09
N LEU A 38 13.12 0.38 16.61
CA LEU A 38 12.73 -0.78 15.81
C LEU A 38 11.56 -0.47 14.88
N GLU A 39 10.59 0.34 15.31
CA GLU A 39 9.48 0.79 14.47
C GLU A 39 9.98 1.62 13.29
N ILE A 40 10.93 2.53 13.53
CA ILE A 40 11.54 3.33 12.46
C ILE A 40 12.17 2.41 11.40
N LEU A 41 12.97 1.43 11.84
CA LEU A 41 13.58 0.46 10.92
C LEU A 41 12.53 -0.37 10.18
N THR A 42 11.46 -0.77 10.87
CA THR A 42 10.39 -1.57 10.31
C THR A 42 9.64 -0.79 9.22
N ASN A 43 9.28 0.46 9.51
CA ASN A 43 8.62 1.36 8.56
C ASN A 43 9.47 1.60 7.31
N ILE A 44 10.77 1.88 7.49
CA ILE A 44 11.69 2.07 6.36
C ILE A 44 11.83 0.78 5.54
N SER A 45 11.98 -0.37 6.21
CA SER A 45 12.12 -1.66 5.53
C SER A 45 10.88 -2.01 4.72
N LEU A 46 9.69 -1.82 5.31
CA LEU A 46 8.40 -2.02 4.65
C LEU A 46 8.23 -1.06 3.45
N ALA A 47 8.62 0.20 3.62
CA ALA A 47 8.59 1.21 2.57
C ALA A 47 9.47 0.84 1.38
N VAL A 48 10.69 0.34 1.63
CA VAL A 48 11.59 -0.15 0.58
C VAL A 48 10.98 -1.37 -0.12
N ALA A 49 10.40 -2.31 0.62
CA ALA A 49 9.73 -3.48 0.04
C ALA A 49 8.56 -3.08 -0.88
N PHE A 50 7.71 -2.15 -0.46
CA PHE A 50 6.62 -1.64 -1.30
C PHE A 50 7.13 -0.85 -2.51
N ALA A 51 8.21 -0.08 -2.37
CA ALA A 51 8.83 0.62 -3.49
C ALA A 51 9.41 -0.35 -4.53
N LEU A 52 10.00 -1.47 -4.09
CA LEU A 52 10.44 -2.55 -4.99
C LEU A 52 9.25 -3.20 -5.69
N LEU A 53 8.20 -3.55 -4.95
CA LEU A 53 6.99 -4.16 -5.52
C LEU A 53 6.37 -3.26 -6.59
N LEU A 54 6.17 -1.98 -6.28
CA LEU A 54 5.64 -0.97 -7.20
C LEU A 54 6.56 -0.82 -8.42
N GLY A 55 7.87 -0.72 -8.20
CA GLY A 55 8.87 -0.60 -9.25
C GLY A 55 8.84 -1.79 -10.21
N VAL A 56 8.88 -3.02 -9.69
CA VAL A 56 8.79 -4.25 -10.50
C VAL A 56 7.47 -4.32 -11.26
N ALA A 57 6.34 -4.12 -10.59
CA ALA A 57 5.01 -4.12 -11.22
C ALA A 57 4.92 -3.09 -12.35
N SER A 58 5.51 -1.91 -12.17
CA SER A 58 5.55 -0.88 -13.21
C SER A 58 6.35 -1.30 -14.44
N THR A 59 7.45 -2.05 -14.27
CA THR A 59 8.27 -2.52 -15.41
C THR A 59 7.52 -3.52 -16.29
N LEU A 60 6.63 -4.32 -15.71
CA LEU A 60 5.73 -5.20 -16.48
C LEU A 60 4.78 -4.43 -17.41
N ARG A 61 4.66 -3.10 -17.22
CA ARG A 61 3.83 -2.18 -18.02
C ARG A 61 4.64 -1.08 -18.72
N GLY A 62 5.92 -1.31 -18.99
CA GLY A 62 6.78 -0.34 -19.69
C GLY A 62 7.53 0.63 -18.77
N GLY A 63 7.39 0.48 -17.44
CA GLY A 63 8.11 1.25 -16.44
C GLY A 63 7.48 2.61 -16.10
N LEU A 64 8.26 3.45 -15.44
CA LEU A 64 7.86 4.78 -14.99
C LEU A 64 8.62 5.86 -15.76
N SER A 65 7.87 6.76 -16.38
CA SER A 65 8.40 7.84 -17.21
C SER A 65 8.31 9.23 -16.58
N SER A 66 7.55 9.38 -15.50
CA SER A 66 7.39 10.65 -14.78
C SER A 66 6.94 10.45 -13.33
N TRP A 67 7.14 11.47 -12.50
CA TRP A 67 6.60 11.53 -11.13
C TRP A 67 5.07 11.44 -11.08
N ARG A 68 4.36 11.95 -12.10
CA ARG A 68 2.90 11.88 -12.19
C ARG A 68 2.42 10.45 -12.41
N GLN A 69 3.10 9.71 -13.28
CA GLN A 69 2.83 8.28 -13.45
C GLN A 69 3.13 7.52 -12.15
N GLY A 70 4.25 7.86 -11.50
CA GLY A 70 4.59 7.34 -10.17
C GLY A 70 3.51 7.59 -9.13
N LEU A 71 2.91 8.79 -9.08
CA LEU A 71 1.77 9.09 -8.22
C LEU A 71 0.56 8.20 -8.49
N CYS A 72 0.21 7.96 -9.75
CA CYS A 72 -0.89 7.05 -10.08
C CYS A 72 -0.64 5.63 -9.58
N TRP A 73 0.60 5.14 -9.71
CA TRP A 73 1.00 3.84 -9.14
C TRP A 73 0.96 3.84 -7.61
N GLY A 74 1.38 4.94 -6.97
CA GLY A 74 1.26 5.12 -5.52
C GLY A 74 -0.18 5.09 -5.05
N LEU A 75 -1.09 5.79 -5.73
CA LEU A 75 -2.53 5.78 -5.44
C LEU A 75 -3.16 4.40 -5.65
N ALA A 76 -2.72 3.65 -6.65
CA ALA A 76 -3.12 2.26 -6.83
C ALA A 76 -2.65 1.39 -5.65
N GLY A 77 -1.39 1.54 -5.22
CA GLY A 77 -0.85 0.86 -4.04
C GLY A 77 -1.62 1.20 -2.75
N TYR A 78 -1.92 2.48 -2.53
CA TYR A 78 -2.77 2.93 -1.41
C TYR A 78 -4.14 2.26 -1.45
N SER A 79 -4.74 2.19 -2.64
CA SER A 79 -6.06 1.57 -2.82
C SER A 79 -6.03 0.08 -2.51
N ILE A 80 -4.99 -0.63 -2.99
CA ILE A 80 -4.80 -2.08 -2.84
C ILE A 80 -4.50 -2.47 -1.39
N PHE A 81 -3.50 -1.85 -0.78
CA PHE A 81 -2.96 -2.30 0.50
C PHE A 81 -3.61 -1.64 1.72
N PHE A 82 -4.31 -0.52 1.53
CA PHE A 82 -4.93 0.21 2.63
C PHE A 82 -6.43 0.44 2.43
N VAL A 83 -6.85 1.15 1.38
CA VAL A 83 -8.26 1.59 1.26
C VAL A 83 -9.21 0.42 1.20
N ALA A 84 -9.04 -0.50 0.24
CA ALA A 84 -9.95 -1.63 0.07
C ALA A 84 -10.01 -2.50 1.34
N PRO A 85 -8.89 -2.95 1.94
CA PRO A 85 -8.95 -3.66 3.20
C PRO A 85 -9.62 -2.86 4.34
N SER A 86 -9.37 -1.54 4.42
CA SER A 86 -9.92 -0.69 5.49
C SER A 86 -11.43 -0.50 5.43
N LEU A 87 -12.07 -0.77 4.27
CA LEU A 87 -13.53 -0.74 4.15
C LEU A 87 -14.20 -1.88 4.93
N GLY A 88 -13.52 -3.01 5.11
CA GLY A 88 -14.01 -4.12 5.95
C GLY A 88 -13.33 -4.17 7.32
N LEU A 89 -12.01 -3.96 7.36
CA LEU A 89 -11.18 -4.01 8.56
C LEU A 89 -10.54 -2.63 8.81
N SER A 90 -11.28 -1.74 9.47
CA SER A 90 -10.77 -0.41 9.80
C SER A 90 -9.50 -0.47 10.68
N PRO A 91 -8.61 0.54 10.57
CA PRO A 91 -7.42 0.63 11.41
C PRO A 91 -7.76 0.50 12.91
N VAL A 92 -7.08 -0.42 13.58
CA VAL A 92 -7.31 -0.74 14.99
C VAL A 92 -6.32 0.04 15.85
N VAL A 93 -6.82 0.66 16.91
CA VAL A 93 -5.98 1.36 17.89
C VAL A 93 -5.08 0.36 18.62
N PRO A 94 -3.85 0.74 19.00
CA PRO A 94 -2.98 -0.10 19.80
C PRO A 94 -3.67 -0.59 21.09
N ALA A 95 -3.31 -1.78 21.57
CA ALA A 95 -3.87 -2.43 22.76
C ALA A 95 -5.38 -2.82 22.67
N THR A 96 -5.89 -3.03 21.45
CA THR A 96 -7.19 -3.70 21.25
C THR A 96 -7.02 -5.21 21.44
N LEU A 97 -7.96 -5.85 22.14
CA LEU A 97 -7.96 -7.28 22.39
C LEU A 97 -8.68 -7.96 21.22
N ASP A 98 -7.92 -8.53 20.29
CA ASP A 98 -8.45 -9.24 19.12
C ASP A 98 -8.14 -10.74 19.21
N THR A 99 -9.17 -11.58 19.07
CA THR A 99 -9.06 -13.05 19.21
C THR A 99 -8.92 -13.79 17.89
N ASP A 100 -9.31 -13.19 16.75
CA ASP A 100 -9.37 -13.86 15.43
C ASP A 100 -8.38 -13.27 14.40
N ILE A 101 -7.10 -13.20 14.78
CA ILE A 101 -6.05 -12.58 13.97
C ILE A 101 -5.87 -13.31 12.62
N GLU A 102 -5.88 -14.64 12.64
CA GLU A 102 -5.63 -15.46 11.43
C GLU A 102 -6.70 -15.23 10.36
N ALA A 103 -7.99 -15.25 10.74
CA ALA A 103 -9.08 -15.01 9.81
C ALA A 103 -9.00 -13.62 9.17
N ARG A 104 -8.65 -12.60 9.96
CA ARG A 104 -8.44 -11.22 9.47
C ARG A 104 -7.26 -11.10 8.51
N GLN A 105 -6.16 -11.80 8.79
CA GLN A 105 -5.00 -11.84 7.89
C GLN A 105 -5.34 -12.49 6.55
N LEU A 106 -6.09 -13.60 6.57
CA LEU A 106 -6.50 -14.28 5.34
C LEU A 106 -7.48 -13.42 4.53
N TRP A 107 -8.46 -12.80 5.19
CA TRP A 107 -9.40 -11.88 4.52
C TRP A 107 -8.69 -10.64 3.96
N TRP A 108 -7.74 -10.07 4.71
CA TRP A 108 -6.92 -8.96 4.24
C TRP A 108 -6.13 -9.34 2.98
N LEU A 109 -5.50 -10.51 3.00
CA LEU A 109 -4.70 -11.01 1.87
C LEU A 109 -5.58 -11.24 0.63
N MET A 110 -6.75 -11.87 0.79
CA MET A 110 -7.73 -12.03 -0.28
C MET A 110 -8.15 -10.67 -0.86
N THR A 111 -8.49 -9.70 -0.01
CA THR A 111 -8.89 -8.36 -0.43
C THR A 111 -7.80 -7.66 -1.22
N VAL A 112 -6.54 -7.77 -0.78
CA VAL A 112 -5.38 -7.22 -1.48
C VAL A 112 -5.20 -7.85 -2.85
N PHE A 113 -5.26 -9.19 -2.94
CA PHE A 113 -5.11 -9.90 -4.21
C PHE A 113 -6.22 -9.57 -5.19
N ASP A 114 -7.48 -9.64 -4.74
CA ASP A 114 -8.65 -9.33 -5.55
C ASP A 114 -8.65 -7.87 -6.00
N THR A 115 -8.23 -6.94 -5.15
CA THR A 115 -8.12 -5.51 -5.51
C THR A 115 -7.00 -5.27 -6.52
N ALA A 116 -5.84 -5.89 -6.32
CA ALA A 116 -4.71 -5.76 -7.25
C ALA A 116 -5.06 -6.31 -8.64
N LEU A 117 -5.63 -7.51 -8.71
CA LEU A 117 -6.07 -8.13 -9.96
C LEU A 117 -7.24 -7.38 -10.59
N GLY A 118 -8.20 -6.95 -9.78
CA GLY A 118 -9.36 -6.17 -10.22
C GLY A 118 -8.98 -4.87 -10.90
N LEU A 119 -8.15 -4.04 -10.23
CA LEU A 119 -7.62 -2.82 -10.81
C LEU A 119 -6.77 -3.09 -12.05
N TRP A 120 -5.96 -4.14 -12.04
CA TRP A 120 -5.15 -4.52 -13.20
C TRP A 120 -6.02 -4.84 -14.42
N LEU A 121 -7.06 -5.65 -14.25
CA LEU A 121 -7.98 -6.00 -15.32
C LEU A 121 -8.75 -4.77 -15.83
N LEU A 122 -9.24 -3.92 -14.94
CA LEU A 122 -9.96 -2.71 -15.33
C LEU A 122 -9.11 -1.77 -16.19
N VAL A 123 -7.85 -1.57 -15.80
CA VAL A 123 -6.97 -0.61 -16.47
C VAL A 123 -6.31 -1.20 -17.72
N PHE A 124 -5.95 -2.48 -17.70
CA PHE A 124 -5.08 -3.06 -18.74
C PHE A 124 -5.72 -4.13 -19.62
N ALA A 125 -6.92 -4.64 -19.30
CA ALA A 125 -7.57 -5.63 -20.15
C ALA A 125 -8.13 -4.99 -21.44
N LYS A 126 -8.07 -5.76 -22.54
CA LYS A 126 -8.54 -5.30 -23.86
C LYS A 126 -10.04 -5.51 -24.11
N THR A 127 -10.68 -6.40 -23.34
CA THR A 127 -12.07 -6.79 -23.55
C THR A 127 -12.95 -6.34 -22.38
N LYS A 128 -14.18 -5.91 -22.69
CA LYS A 128 -15.16 -5.51 -21.66
C LYS A 128 -15.50 -6.65 -20.69
N LEU A 129 -15.47 -7.90 -21.17
CA LEU A 129 -15.68 -9.08 -20.33
C LEU A 129 -14.61 -9.20 -19.23
N ASN A 130 -13.34 -8.99 -19.57
CA ASN A 130 -12.26 -9.03 -18.58
C ASN A 130 -12.32 -7.85 -17.61
N GLN A 131 -12.75 -6.68 -18.08
CA GLN A 131 -13.01 -5.53 -17.20
C GLN A 131 -14.18 -5.83 -16.23
N LEU A 132 -15.23 -6.50 -16.70
CA LEU A 132 -16.33 -6.95 -15.85
C LEU A 132 -15.83 -7.94 -14.79
N PHE A 133 -14.99 -8.90 -15.15
CA PHE A 133 -14.33 -9.77 -14.15
C PHE A 133 -13.51 -8.96 -13.14
N GLY A 134 -12.81 -7.92 -13.58
CA GLY A 134 -12.10 -7.01 -12.68
C GLY A 134 -13.02 -6.32 -11.67
N LEU A 135 -14.20 -5.88 -12.11
CA LEU A 135 -15.21 -5.29 -11.22
C LEU A 135 -15.76 -6.31 -10.22
N VAL A 136 -16.01 -7.54 -10.67
CA VAL A 136 -16.47 -8.64 -9.80
C VAL A 136 -15.43 -8.93 -8.72
N LEU A 137 -14.14 -8.98 -9.09
CA LEU A 137 -13.05 -9.17 -8.12
C LEU A 137 -13.02 -8.05 -7.07
N LEU A 138 -13.21 -6.78 -7.47
CA LEU A 138 -13.25 -5.67 -6.50
C LEU A 138 -14.39 -5.79 -5.48
N ILE A 139 -15.51 -6.39 -5.87
CA ILE A 139 -16.71 -6.52 -5.03
C ILE A 139 -16.65 -7.78 -4.16
N SER A 140 -16.04 -8.85 -4.67
CA SER A 140 -15.92 -10.18 -4.05
C SER A 140 -15.57 -10.17 -2.55
N PRO A 141 -14.45 -9.57 -2.10
CA PRO A 141 -14.06 -9.62 -0.69
C PRO A 141 -15.06 -8.91 0.23
N HIS A 142 -15.70 -7.85 -0.28
CA HIS A 142 -16.70 -7.09 0.47
C HIS A 142 -18.06 -7.79 0.52
N ALA A 143 -18.40 -8.60 -0.49
CA ALA A 143 -19.58 -9.45 -0.48
C ALA A 143 -19.44 -10.63 0.49
N ILE A 144 -18.22 -11.17 0.64
CA ILE A 144 -17.92 -12.22 1.62
C ILE A 144 -18.00 -11.66 3.06
N GLY A 145 -17.62 -10.39 3.24
CA GLY A 145 -17.65 -9.71 4.54
C GLY A 145 -16.39 -9.98 5.36
N ALA A 146 -15.95 -8.96 6.11
CA ALA A 146 -14.76 -9.07 6.94
C ALA A 146 -15.04 -9.84 8.25
N PRO A 147 -14.10 -10.66 8.73
CA PRO A 147 -14.24 -11.34 10.01
C PRO A 147 -14.11 -10.33 11.15
N HIS A 148 -15.08 -10.35 12.07
CA HIS A 148 -15.11 -9.53 13.28
C HIS A 148 -15.14 -10.43 14.51
N PRO A 149 -14.43 -10.06 15.60
CA PRO A 149 -14.40 -10.86 16.81
C PRO A 149 -15.79 -10.88 17.48
N GLU A 150 -16.14 -12.03 18.07
CA GLU A 150 -17.41 -12.19 18.81
C GLU A 150 -17.49 -11.29 20.04
N VAL A 151 -16.34 -10.99 20.66
CA VAL A 151 -16.21 -10.07 21.79
C VAL A 151 -15.29 -8.93 21.39
N THR A 152 -15.84 -7.73 21.22
CA THR A 152 -15.03 -6.53 20.98
C THR A 152 -14.57 -5.96 22.32
N GLY A 153 -13.35 -6.27 22.73
CA GLY A 153 -12.71 -5.68 23.91
C GLY A 153 -11.64 -4.68 23.50
N SER A 154 -11.74 -3.43 23.92
CA SER A 154 -10.63 -2.47 23.80
C SER A 154 -10.34 -1.84 25.15
N VAL A 155 -9.06 -1.79 25.50
CA VAL A 155 -8.58 -1.03 26.67
C VAL A 155 -8.50 0.46 26.33
N ALA A 156 -8.68 0.83 25.07
CA ALA A 156 -8.61 2.21 24.60
C ALA A 156 -9.92 2.98 24.80
N ASN A 157 -9.80 4.28 25.07
CA ASN A 157 -10.94 5.19 25.13
C ASN A 157 -11.64 5.26 23.76
N ALA A 158 -12.95 4.99 23.73
CA ALA A 158 -13.75 4.98 22.51
C ALA A 158 -13.68 6.30 21.73
N GLU A 159 -13.49 7.43 22.41
CA GLU A 159 -13.39 8.77 21.81
C GLU A 159 -12.17 8.94 20.88
N VAL A 160 -11.10 8.15 21.07
CA VAL A 160 -9.85 8.28 20.29
C VAL A 160 -9.94 7.55 18.95
N VAL A 161 -10.82 6.56 18.84
CA VAL A 161 -10.91 5.64 17.69
C VAL A 161 -11.18 6.37 16.36
N PRO A 162 -12.18 7.29 16.25
CA PRO A 162 -12.46 7.95 14.98
C PRO A 162 -11.29 8.79 14.46
N ASN A 163 -10.63 9.54 15.37
CA ASN A 163 -9.49 10.37 15.02
C ASN A 163 -8.29 9.52 14.59
N PHE A 164 -8.07 8.38 15.26
CA PHE A 164 -7.02 7.44 14.87
C PHE A 164 -7.22 6.89 13.44
N ILE A 165 -8.45 6.51 13.08
CA ILE A 165 -8.78 6.03 11.73
C ILE A 165 -8.45 7.10 10.67
N ILE A 166 -8.88 8.34 10.90
CA ILE A 166 -8.66 9.45 9.95
C ILE A 166 -7.17 9.75 9.79
N ILE A 167 -6.44 9.89 10.89
CA ILE A 167 -4.99 10.19 10.85
C ILE A 167 -4.24 9.04 10.18
N THR A 168 -4.59 7.79 10.47
CA THR A 168 -3.95 6.61 9.87
C THR A 168 -4.19 6.56 8.36
N ALA A 169 -5.41 6.84 7.91
CA ALA A 169 -5.74 6.90 6.49
C ALA A 169 -4.95 8.01 5.78
N PHE A 170 -4.90 9.19 6.38
CA PHE A 170 -4.13 10.32 5.83
C PHE A 170 -2.63 10.03 5.78
N ALA A 171 -2.06 9.45 6.83
CA ALA A 171 -0.65 9.06 6.89
C ALA A 171 -0.31 8.04 5.80
N ASN A 172 -1.17 7.03 5.59
CA ASN A 172 -1.00 6.04 4.53
C ASN A 172 -1.12 6.66 3.13
N ALA A 173 -2.07 7.58 2.92
CA ALA A 173 -2.22 8.28 1.66
C ALA A 173 -0.94 9.07 1.32
N LEU A 174 -0.41 9.85 2.27
CA LEU A 174 0.84 10.58 2.08
C LEU A 174 2.04 9.66 1.84
N PHE A 175 2.15 8.58 2.62
CA PHE A 175 3.19 7.56 2.45
C PHE A 175 3.22 7.02 1.01
N TRP A 176 2.08 6.54 0.51
CA TRP A 176 1.98 5.96 -0.83
C TRP A 176 2.16 6.97 -1.95
N MET A 177 1.63 8.19 -1.80
CA MET A 177 1.83 9.26 -2.78
C MET A 177 3.31 9.65 -2.88
N VAL A 178 4.00 9.84 -1.75
CA VAL A 178 5.43 10.19 -1.75
C VAL A 178 6.27 9.04 -2.29
N LEU A 179 5.99 7.80 -1.87
CA LEU A 179 6.66 6.60 -2.38
C LEU A 179 6.55 6.52 -3.91
N GLY A 180 5.34 6.64 -4.45
CA GLY A 180 5.10 6.61 -5.89
C GLY A 180 5.74 7.78 -6.64
N ALA A 181 5.57 9.01 -6.14
CA ALA A 181 6.12 10.22 -6.76
C ALA A 181 7.65 10.20 -6.84
N VAL A 182 8.32 9.85 -5.73
CA VAL A 182 9.78 9.74 -5.67
C VAL A 182 10.26 8.62 -6.57
N MET A 183 9.58 7.47 -6.58
CA MET A 183 9.92 6.37 -7.48
C MET A 183 9.84 6.80 -8.95
N GLY A 184 8.75 7.46 -9.35
CA GLY A 184 8.58 7.96 -10.71
C GLY A 184 9.56 9.09 -11.09
N PHE A 185 9.89 9.96 -10.15
CA PHE A 185 10.90 11.02 -10.34
C PHE A 185 12.29 10.44 -10.57
N LEU A 186 12.72 9.48 -9.74
CA LEU A 186 14.03 8.85 -9.86
C LEU A 186 14.13 7.98 -11.11
N ALA A 187 13.04 7.27 -11.47
CA ALA A 187 12.93 6.54 -12.71
C ALA A 187 13.13 7.45 -13.95
N GLN A 188 12.46 8.60 -13.95
CA GLN A 188 12.57 9.61 -15.01
C GLN A 188 14.00 10.15 -15.12
N LYS A 189 14.60 10.55 -14.00
CA LYS A 189 15.97 11.11 -13.95
C LYS A 189 17.00 10.10 -14.46
N ASN A 190 16.84 8.84 -14.04
CA ASN A 190 17.79 7.80 -14.39
C ASN A 190 17.60 7.25 -15.81
N LYS A 191 16.50 7.55 -16.52
CA LYS A 191 16.15 7.00 -17.86
C LYS A 191 16.16 5.47 -17.96
N ILE A 192 16.25 4.77 -16.83
CA ILE A 192 16.63 3.36 -16.79
C ILE A 192 15.43 2.43 -16.51
N ILE A 193 14.35 2.92 -15.90
CA ILE A 193 13.14 2.12 -15.66
C ILE A 193 12.18 2.26 -16.85
N LYS A 194 12.64 1.82 -18.03
CA LYS A 194 11.82 1.58 -19.21
C LYS A 194 12.06 0.14 -19.65
N ALA A 195 10.98 -0.64 -19.77
CA ALA A 195 11.06 -2.03 -20.21
C ALA A 195 11.18 -2.13 -21.73
#